data_AF-A0A972T7J7-F1
#
_entry.id   AF-A0A972T7J7-F1
#
_cell.length_a   1.000
_cell.length_b   1.000
_cell.length_c   1.000
_cell.angle_alpha   90.00
_cell.angle_beta   90.00
_cell.angle_gamma   90.00
#
_symmetry.space_group_name_H-M   'P 1'
#
loop_
_entity.id
_entity.type
_entity.pdbx_description
1 polymer ?
#
loop_
_entity_poly.entity_id
_entity_poly.type
_entity_poly.pdbx_seq_one_letter_code
_entity_poly.pdbx_strand_id
1 'polypeptide(L)'
;MKRLSFLQTGLSRGAAINEVDPGRWRLSLPSGPAGEYRWAQLDDYRDLARSKFGWQPPARLAARLRVSDGALPGTWGFGLWNDPFSFNMGLGGMTRRLPVLPNAAWFFYASPPNYLALRDNHPAQGLLAATFSSPCIPSWMLAPLGLSLPLLLIPATARLLRWAARSLVNEEAILASVDATEWHDYWIEWLAERVSFWVDGRLLLETGISPRGRLGLVIWLDNQYLSFPPGGRLRAGTLAYEAEAWLEIEEQLPD
;
A
#
# COMPACT_ATOMS: atom_id res chain seq x y z
N MET A 1 17.20 -11.00 3.18
CA MET A 1 15.98 -10.77 2.38
C MET A 1 15.20 -12.07 2.32
N LYS A 2 13.86 -12.06 2.33
CA LYS A 2 13.07 -13.27 2.08
C LYS A 2 12.92 -13.46 0.57
N ARG A 3 13.06 -14.69 0.07
CA ARG A 3 12.84 -14.98 -1.36
C ARG A 3 11.38 -14.82 -1.73
N LEU A 4 11.10 -14.33 -2.94
CA LEU A 4 9.74 -14.15 -3.45
C LEU A 4 8.98 -15.48 -3.52
N SER A 5 9.69 -16.58 -3.74
CA SER A 5 9.14 -17.95 -3.78
C SER A 5 8.49 -18.42 -2.48
N PHE A 6 8.72 -17.74 -1.34
CA PHE A 6 8.12 -18.06 -0.05
C PHE A 6 6.91 -17.19 0.29
N LEU A 7 6.50 -16.30 -0.62
CA LEU A 7 5.34 -15.45 -0.42
C LEU A 7 4.05 -16.21 -0.74
N GLN A 8 3.02 -15.90 0.03
CA GLN A 8 1.66 -16.37 -0.17
C GLN A 8 1.02 -15.58 -1.31
N THR A 9 0.34 -16.28 -2.21
CA THR A 9 -0.37 -15.69 -3.35
C THR A 9 -1.82 -15.41 -3.01
N GLY A 10 -2.35 -14.24 -3.37
CA GLY A 10 -3.79 -13.97 -3.35
C GLY A 10 -4.23 -13.21 -4.56
N LEU A 11 -5.41 -13.56 -5.04
CA LEU A 11 -5.93 -13.01 -6.27
C LEU A 11 -7.46 -13.09 -6.29
N SER A 12 -8.08 -12.13 -6.96
CA SER A 12 -9.48 -12.18 -7.35
C SER A 12 -9.69 -13.14 -8.52
N ARG A 13 -10.95 -13.45 -8.83
CA ARG A 13 -11.29 -14.23 -10.03
C ARG A 13 -10.72 -13.56 -11.30
N GLY A 14 -10.10 -14.37 -12.16
CA GLY A 14 -9.54 -13.91 -13.44
C GLY A 14 -8.18 -13.23 -13.36
N ALA A 15 -7.72 -12.83 -12.16
CA ALA A 15 -6.36 -12.37 -11.95
C ALA A 15 -5.39 -13.55 -11.94
N ALA A 16 -4.12 -13.29 -12.25
CA ALA A 16 -3.08 -14.32 -12.32
C ALA A 16 -1.80 -13.85 -11.63
N ILE A 17 -1.06 -14.81 -11.07
CA ILE A 17 0.29 -14.61 -10.54
C ILE A 17 1.14 -15.75 -11.09
N ASN A 18 2.08 -15.43 -11.98
CA ASN A 18 2.92 -16.41 -12.64
C ASN A 18 4.39 -16.05 -12.49
N GLU A 19 5.24 -17.04 -12.24
CA GLU A 19 6.69 -16.89 -12.39
C GLU A 19 7.00 -16.97 -13.89
N VAL A 20 7.39 -15.85 -14.50
CA VAL A 20 7.64 -15.74 -15.95
C VAL A 20 9.09 -16.11 -16.31
N ASP A 21 10.01 -15.92 -15.39
CA ASP A 21 11.41 -16.38 -15.41
C ASP A 21 11.81 -16.70 -13.96
N PRO A 22 12.86 -17.50 -13.70
CA PRO A 22 13.31 -17.79 -12.33
C PRO A 22 13.55 -16.52 -11.50
N GLY A 23 12.81 -16.34 -10.42
CA GLY A 23 12.88 -15.15 -9.55
C GLY A 23 12.14 -13.92 -10.08
N ARG A 24 11.48 -14.01 -11.24
CA ARG A 24 10.66 -12.95 -11.84
C ARG A 24 9.18 -13.35 -11.87
N TRP A 25 8.37 -12.56 -11.19
CA TRP A 25 6.94 -12.78 -11.04
C TRP A 25 6.15 -11.71 -11.76
N ARG A 26 5.05 -12.11 -12.40
CA ARG A 26 4.07 -11.22 -13.01
C ARG A 26 2.73 -11.36 -12.30
N LEU A 27 2.22 -10.25 -11.80
CA LEU A 27 0.86 -10.10 -11.29
C LEU A 27 0.03 -9.47 -12.41
N SER A 28 -1.06 -10.12 -12.84
CA SER A 28 -1.91 -9.65 -13.93
C SER A 28 -3.38 -9.54 -13.49
N LEU A 29 -4.04 -8.48 -13.94
CA LEU A 29 -5.49 -8.26 -13.80
C LEU A 29 -6.16 -8.24 -15.17
N PRO A 30 -7.31 -8.90 -15.34
CA PRO A 30 -8.04 -8.85 -16.59
C PRO A 30 -8.69 -7.47 -16.78
N SER A 31 -8.93 -7.11 -18.04
CA SER A 31 -9.80 -5.98 -18.39
C SER A 31 -11.20 -6.17 -17.80
N GLY A 32 -11.90 -5.07 -17.53
CA GLY A 32 -13.29 -5.12 -17.13
C GLY A 32 -13.82 -3.78 -16.63
N PRO A 33 -15.14 -3.66 -16.45
CA PRO A 33 -15.77 -2.42 -16.00
C PRO A 33 -15.45 -2.15 -14.52
N ALA A 34 -15.67 -0.90 -14.10
CA ALA A 34 -15.75 -0.54 -12.69
C ALA A 34 -16.91 -1.29 -11.99
N GLY A 35 -16.89 -1.35 -10.65
CA GLY A 35 -17.89 -2.02 -9.81
C GLY A 35 -17.49 -3.43 -9.36
N GLU A 36 -16.51 -4.06 -10.00
CA GLU A 36 -15.91 -5.32 -9.55
C GLU A 36 -14.50 -5.07 -9.03
N TYR A 37 -14.15 -5.67 -7.90
CA TYR A 37 -12.82 -5.56 -7.33
C TYR A 37 -11.91 -6.66 -7.86
N ARG A 38 -10.84 -6.25 -8.51
CA ARG A 38 -9.81 -7.10 -9.09
C ARG A 38 -8.48 -6.77 -8.44
N TRP A 39 -7.79 -7.80 -7.96
CA TRP A 39 -6.52 -7.66 -7.27
C TRP A 39 -5.67 -8.92 -7.41
N ALA A 40 -4.35 -8.72 -7.34
CA ALA A 40 -3.33 -9.74 -7.24
C ALA A 40 -2.30 -9.27 -6.21
N GLN A 41 -1.83 -10.18 -5.36
CA GLN A 41 -0.93 -9.86 -4.25
C GLN A 41 -0.01 -11.03 -3.91
N LEU A 42 1.25 -10.69 -3.64
CA LEU A 42 2.23 -11.53 -2.96
C LEU A 42 2.48 -10.95 -1.57
N ASP A 43 2.34 -11.76 -0.52
CA ASP A 43 2.58 -11.30 0.86
C ASP A 43 3.11 -12.39 1.79
N ASP A 44 3.60 -12.01 2.97
CA ASP A 44 4.11 -12.96 3.97
C ASP A 44 3.32 -12.96 5.29
N TYR A 45 2.08 -12.43 5.28
CA TYR A 45 1.38 -12.08 6.51
C TYR A 45 -0.10 -12.44 6.54
N ARG A 46 -0.72 -12.86 5.43
CA ARG A 46 -2.17 -13.06 5.32
C ARG A 46 -2.74 -13.99 6.39
N ASP A 47 -2.07 -15.10 6.68
CA ASP A 47 -2.54 -16.07 7.67
C ASP A 47 -2.04 -15.80 9.09
N LEU A 48 -1.34 -14.67 9.31
CA LEU A 48 -0.72 -14.33 10.58
C LEU A 48 -1.52 -13.25 11.33
N ALA A 49 -1.57 -13.34 12.66
CA ALA A 49 -1.95 -12.18 13.46
C ALA A 49 -0.90 -11.06 13.29
N ARG A 50 -1.29 -9.77 13.38
CA ARG A 50 -0.35 -8.62 13.28
C ARG A 50 0.83 -8.73 14.26
N SER A 51 0.61 -9.32 15.44
CA SER A 51 1.66 -9.58 16.42
C SER A 51 2.70 -10.61 15.99
N LYS A 52 2.48 -11.34 14.88
CA LYS A 52 3.36 -12.38 14.32
C LYS A 52 4.01 -11.98 12.98
N PHE A 53 3.76 -10.77 12.50
CA PHE A 53 4.35 -10.27 11.25
C PHE A 53 5.88 -10.31 11.27
N GLY A 54 6.50 -10.62 10.13
CA GLY A 54 7.92 -11.00 10.09
C GLY A 54 8.92 -9.85 10.28
N TRP A 55 8.55 -8.61 9.94
CA TRP A 55 9.52 -7.54 9.75
C TRP A 55 9.55 -6.55 10.91
N GLN A 56 10.75 -6.19 11.33
CA GLN A 56 11.09 -5.21 12.36
C GLN A 56 12.39 -4.51 11.95
N PRO A 57 12.65 -3.28 12.42
CA PRO A 57 13.92 -2.61 12.15
C PRO A 57 15.06 -3.29 12.94
N PRO A 58 16.30 -3.37 12.40
CA PRO A 58 16.68 -2.94 11.05
C PRO A 58 16.22 -3.93 9.98
N ALA A 59 15.65 -3.41 8.90
CA ALA A 59 15.23 -4.18 7.74
C ALA A 59 15.58 -3.47 6.43
N ARG A 60 15.86 -4.27 5.41
CA ARG A 60 16.08 -3.80 4.05
C ARG A 60 15.20 -4.59 3.09
N LEU A 61 14.50 -3.87 2.22
CA LEU A 61 13.80 -4.42 1.08
C LEU A 61 14.44 -3.89 -0.19
N ALA A 62 14.57 -4.78 -1.17
CA ALA A 62 15.03 -4.45 -2.49
C ALA A 62 14.16 -5.21 -3.50
N ALA A 63 13.75 -4.53 -4.56
CA ALA A 63 12.95 -5.11 -5.61
C ALA A 63 13.22 -4.36 -6.91
N ARG A 64 13.26 -5.10 -8.01
CA ARG A 64 13.22 -4.51 -9.34
C ARG A 64 11.81 -4.64 -9.89
N LEU A 65 11.21 -3.55 -10.35
CA LEU A 65 9.80 -3.51 -10.74
C LEU A 65 9.60 -2.76 -12.04
N ARG A 66 8.57 -3.17 -12.79
CA ARG A 66 7.95 -2.40 -13.88
C ARG A 66 6.47 -2.74 -14.04
N VAL A 67 5.73 -1.89 -14.71
CA VAL A 67 4.29 -2.07 -14.98
C VAL A 67 3.96 -1.97 -16.47
N SER A 68 2.78 -2.44 -16.85
CA SER A 68 2.31 -2.43 -18.24
C SER A 68 2.01 -1.04 -18.79
N ASP A 69 1.66 -0.07 -17.91
CA ASP A 69 1.30 1.30 -18.26
C ASP A 69 1.66 2.24 -17.10
N GLY A 70 2.10 3.47 -17.38
CA GLY A 70 2.43 4.45 -16.34
C GLY A 70 1.21 5.02 -15.60
N ALA A 71 0.01 4.88 -16.18
CA ALA A 71 -1.24 5.45 -15.71
C ALA A 71 -2.28 4.39 -15.30
N LEU A 72 -1.84 3.24 -14.76
CA LEU A 72 -2.73 2.14 -14.37
C LEU A 72 -3.86 2.59 -13.43
N PRO A 73 -5.14 2.26 -13.74
CA PRO A 73 -6.24 2.44 -12.81
C PRO A 73 -6.07 1.67 -11.50
N GLY A 74 -6.42 2.29 -10.38
CA GLY A 74 -6.31 1.70 -9.04
C GLY A 74 -4.96 1.96 -8.38
N THR A 75 -4.43 0.95 -7.70
CA THR A 75 -3.17 1.05 -6.95
C THR A 75 -2.26 -0.13 -7.21
N TRP A 76 -0.97 0.11 -7.10
CA TRP A 76 0.04 -0.95 -7.13
C TRP A 76 1.24 -0.51 -6.30
N GLY A 77 2.09 -1.46 -5.94
CA GLY A 77 3.29 -1.12 -5.20
C GLY A 77 3.90 -2.29 -4.48
N PHE A 78 4.85 -1.95 -3.61
CA PHE A 78 5.42 -2.90 -2.68
C PHE A 78 5.96 -2.21 -1.43
N GLY A 79 6.04 -2.96 -0.32
CA GLY A 79 6.71 -2.48 0.87
C GLY A 79 6.29 -3.22 2.13
N LEU A 80 6.52 -2.57 3.27
CA LEU A 80 6.18 -3.09 4.59
C LEU A 80 4.98 -2.33 5.13
N TRP A 81 3.98 -3.05 5.65
CA TRP A 81 2.82 -2.43 6.28
C TRP A 81 2.21 -3.30 7.38
N ASN A 82 1.38 -2.70 8.22
CA ASN A 82 0.66 -3.40 9.29
C ASN A 82 -0.74 -3.88 8.88
N ASP A 83 -1.10 -3.82 7.59
CA ASP A 83 -2.42 -4.16 7.06
C ASP A 83 -3.55 -3.50 7.90
N PRO A 84 -3.64 -2.16 7.94
CA PRO A 84 -4.46 -1.45 8.93
C PRO A 84 -5.96 -1.48 8.61
N PHE A 85 -6.29 -1.62 7.33
CA PHE A 85 -7.67 -1.60 6.84
C PHE A 85 -8.20 -3.02 6.82
N SER A 86 -8.97 -3.34 7.85
CA SER A 86 -9.67 -4.60 7.93
C SER A 86 -11.11 -4.29 8.28
N PHE A 87 -11.90 -3.97 7.26
CA PHE A 87 -13.34 -3.95 7.38
C PHE A 87 -13.98 -4.51 6.12
N ASN A 88 -14.75 -5.56 6.34
CA ASN A 88 -15.50 -6.28 5.33
C ASN A 88 -16.71 -5.42 4.90
N MET A 89 -16.51 -4.53 3.93
CA MET A 89 -17.60 -3.93 3.15
C MET A 89 -17.89 -4.73 1.87
N GLY A 90 -17.79 -6.07 1.90
CA GLY A 90 -18.19 -6.91 0.78
C GLY A 90 -17.28 -6.86 -0.46
N LEU A 91 -16.19 -6.10 -0.44
CA LEU A 91 -15.10 -6.22 -1.41
C LEU A 91 -14.17 -7.37 -0.99
N GLY A 92 -14.19 -8.48 -1.72
CA GLY A 92 -13.44 -9.69 -1.40
C GLY A 92 -11.92 -9.49 -1.47
N GLY A 93 -11.16 -10.05 -0.52
CA GLY A 93 -9.68 -10.04 -0.53
C GLY A 93 -9.03 -9.55 0.77
N MET A 94 -9.79 -8.90 1.66
CA MET A 94 -9.30 -8.46 2.98
C MET A 94 -9.46 -9.54 4.06
N THR A 95 -8.44 -9.71 4.90
CA THR A 95 -8.50 -10.58 6.08
C THR A 95 -9.43 -10.01 7.16
N ARG A 96 -10.18 -10.88 7.87
CA ARG A 96 -11.10 -10.48 8.95
C ARG A 96 -10.32 -10.05 10.20
N ARG A 97 -9.85 -8.81 10.25
CA ARG A 97 -9.22 -8.22 11.45
C ARG A 97 -9.97 -6.96 11.87
N LEU A 98 -9.82 -6.54 13.11
CA LEU A 98 -10.28 -5.21 13.52
C LEU A 98 -9.31 -4.14 12.99
N PRO A 99 -9.79 -2.92 12.67
CA PRO A 99 -8.95 -1.85 12.16
C PRO A 99 -7.92 -1.40 13.21
N VAL A 100 -6.77 -0.94 12.74
CA VAL A 100 -5.70 -0.33 13.54
C VAL A 100 -5.19 0.94 12.85
N LEU A 101 -4.43 1.77 13.56
CA LEU A 101 -3.77 2.93 12.94
C LEU A 101 -2.66 2.47 11.98
N PRO A 102 -2.47 3.15 10.83
CA PRO A 102 -1.53 2.72 9.80
C PRO A 102 -0.08 2.89 10.24
N ASN A 103 0.72 1.86 9.93
CA ASN A 103 2.18 1.92 9.93
C ASN A 103 2.66 1.26 8.65
N ALA A 104 3.44 1.99 7.83
CA ALA A 104 3.94 1.47 6.56
C ALA A 104 5.18 2.22 6.06
N ALA A 105 6.02 1.53 5.29
CA ALA A 105 7.07 2.11 4.45
C ALA A 105 7.03 1.40 3.10
N TRP A 106 6.70 2.13 2.03
CA TRP A 106 6.39 1.53 0.73
C TRP A 106 6.67 2.45 -0.46
N PHE A 107 6.81 1.83 -1.62
CA PHE A 107 6.50 2.47 -2.89
C PHE A 107 5.04 2.17 -3.22
N PHE A 108 4.22 3.21 -3.32
CA PHE A 108 2.77 3.12 -3.50
C PHE A 108 2.36 4.00 -4.67
N TYR A 109 1.90 3.39 -5.75
CA TYR A 109 1.27 4.10 -6.84
C TYR A 109 -0.23 4.28 -6.58
N ALA A 110 -0.72 5.49 -6.77
CA ALA A 110 -2.10 5.87 -6.58
C ALA A 110 -2.63 6.64 -7.79
N SER A 111 -3.42 6.01 -8.66
CA SER A 111 -4.08 6.72 -9.76
C SER A 111 -5.17 7.68 -9.27
N PRO A 112 -5.49 8.77 -9.99
CA PRO A 112 -6.73 9.50 -9.77
C PRO A 112 -7.94 8.53 -9.82
N PRO A 113 -8.91 8.64 -8.89
CA PRO A 113 -9.13 9.73 -7.94
C PRO A 113 -8.61 9.45 -6.51
N ASN A 114 -7.63 8.56 -6.33
CA ASN A 114 -7.07 8.24 -5.00
C ASN A 114 -6.62 9.50 -4.26
N TYR A 115 -6.78 9.48 -2.94
CA TYR A 115 -6.26 10.51 -2.06
C TYR A 115 -6.03 9.89 -0.67
N LEU A 116 -4.85 9.32 -0.49
CA LEU A 116 -4.41 8.64 0.75
C LEU A 116 -3.35 9.45 1.50
N ALA A 117 -3.56 10.75 1.61
CA ALA A 117 -2.80 11.62 2.50
C ALA A 117 -3.77 12.15 3.54
N LEU A 118 -3.37 12.25 4.81
CA LEU A 118 -4.06 13.04 5.83
C LEU A 118 -3.63 14.51 5.81
N ARG A 119 -2.43 14.84 5.35
CA ARG A 119 -1.89 16.18 5.18
C ARG A 119 -2.11 16.68 3.75
N ASP A 120 -1.90 17.98 3.58
CA ASP A 120 -2.20 18.68 2.32
C ASP A 120 -0.93 19.27 1.70
N ASN A 121 0.24 18.99 2.28
CA ASN A 121 1.54 19.55 1.90
C ASN A 121 2.42 18.59 1.09
N HIS A 122 1.93 17.39 0.80
CA HIS A 122 2.66 16.39 0.03
C HIS A 122 1.71 15.71 -0.98
N PRO A 123 2.25 15.08 -2.04
CA PRO A 123 1.45 14.41 -3.04
C PRO A 123 0.64 13.25 -2.46
N ALA A 124 -0.50 12.97 -3.09
CA ALA A 124 -1.44 11.89 -2.72
C ALA A 124 -1.77 10.95 -3.89
N GLN A 125 -1.16 11.19 -5.05
CA GLN A 125 -1.38 10.52 -6.34
C GLN A 125 -0.04 10.34 -7.06
N GLY A 126 0.03 9.39 -8.01
CA GLY A 126 1.25 8.99 -8.70
C GLY A 126 2.04 7.92 -7.94
N LEU A 127 3.26 7.62 -8.39
CA LEU A 127 4.18 6.71 -7.69
C LEU A 127 4.83 7.43 -6.51
N LEU A 128 4.52 7.00 -5.30
CA LEU A 128 4.97 7.65 -4.07
C LEU A 128 5.96 6.76 -3.33
N ALA A 129 7.10 7.32 -2.92
CA ALA A 129 7.81 6.81 -1.76
C ALA A 129 7.14 7.41 -0.52
N ALA A 130 6.52 6.57 0.31
CA ALA A 130 5.64 7.04 1.39
C ALA A 130 5.85 6.25 2.69
N THR A 131 5.67 6.96 3.79
CA THR A 131 5.68 6.38 5.15
C THR A 131 4.44 6.78 5.94
N PHE A 132 4.01 5.87 6.80
CA PHE A 132 3.07 6.14 7.88
C PHE A 132 3.68 5.65 9.19
N SER A 133 3.61 6.48 10.23
CA SER A 133 3.97 6.12 11.60
C SER A 133 2.87 6.54 12.55
N SER A 134 2.30 5.57 13.26
CA SER A 134 1.25 5.79 14.26
C SER A 134 1.53 5.00 15.53
N PRO A 135 1.03 5.42 16.70
CA PRO A 135 1.08 4.62 17.91
C PRO A 135 0.45 3.22 17.72
N CYS A 136 1.05 2.19 18.31
CA CYS A 136 0.55 0.82 18.26
C CYS A 136 -0.59 0.60 19.26
N ILE A 137 -1.74 1.25 19.01
CA ILE A 137 -2.94 1.12 19.86
C ILE A 137 -3.61 -0.24 19.59
N PRO A 138 -3.90 -1.06 20.62
CA PRO A 138 -4.65 -2.30 20.45
C PRO A 138 -6.01 -2.06 19.78
N SER A 139 -6.38 -2.91 18.83
CA SER A 139 -7.57 -2.72 18.00
C SER A 139 -8.89 -2.65 18.80
N TRP A 140 -8.97 -3.32 19.95
CA TRP A 140 -10.15 -3.28 20.81
C TRP A 140 -10.38 -1.90 21.44
N MET A 141 -9.31 -1.11 21.66
CA MET A 141 -9.43 0.27 22.12
C MET A 141 -9.93 1.21 21.03
N LEU A 142 -9.70 0.85 19.76
CA LEU A 142 -10.19 1.59 18.59
C LEU A 142 -11.60 1.16 18.18
N ALA A 143 -12.09 0.00 18.64
CA ALA A 143 -13.40 -0.52 18.26
C ALA A 143 -14.56 0.47 18.50
N PRO A 144 -14.61 1.26 19.61
CA PRO A 144 -15.65 2.27 19.79
C PRO A 144 -15.66 3.36 18.70
N LEU A 145 -14.52 3.65 18.06
CA LEU A 145 -14.45 4.59 16.93
C LEU A 145 -15.24 4.08 15.72
N GLY A 146 -15.50 2.77 15.64
CA GLY A 146 -16.41 2.20 14.64
C GLY A 146 -17.80 2.84 14.66
N LEU A 147 -18.29 3.29 15.83
CA LEU A 147 -19.57 4.01 15.95
C LEU A 147 -19.54 5.39 15.28
N SER A 148 -18.35 5.96 15.04
CA SER A 148 -18.18 7.23 14.33
C SER A 148 -18.14 7.09 12.81
N LEU A 149 -18.10 5.86 12.26
CA LEU A 149 -18.02 5.65 10.80
C LEU A 149 -19.13 6.36 10.01
N PRO A 150 -20.41 6.37 10.43
CA PRO A 150 -21.45 7.12 9.72
C PRO A 150 -21.19 8.64 9.64
N LEU A 151 -20.42 9.20 10.59
CA LEU A 151 -20.05 10.61 10.57
C LEU A 151 -19.11 10.96 9.40
N LEU A 152 -18.45 9.97 8.78
CA LEU A 152 -17.65 10.18 7.57
C LEU A 152 -18.52 10.50 6.34
N LEU A 153 -19.84 10.26 6.40
CA LEU A 153 -20.77 10.61 5.31
C LEU A 153 -21.09 12.10 5.27
N ILE A 154 -20.88 12.82 6.37
CA ILE A 154 -21.14 14.26 6.47
C ILE A 154 -19.79 15.00 6.31
N PRO A 155 -19.60 15.85 5.26
CA PRO A 155 -18.29 16.44 4.98
C PRO A 155 -17.68 17.27 6.11
N ALA A 156 -18.51 17.96 6.92
CA ALA A 156 -18.02 18.76 8.04
C ALA A 156 -17.40 17.90 9.16
N THR A 157 -18.08 16.83 9.57
CA THR A 157 -17.56 15.89 10.58
C THR A 157 -16.42 15.06 10.02
N ALA A 158 -16.46 14.68 8.75
CA ALA A 158 -15.36 14.00 8.08
C ALA A 158 -14.07 14.84 8.09
N ARG A 159 -14.16 16.16 7.86
CA ARG A 159 -13.01 17.08 7.99
C ARG A 159 -12.47 17.13 9.43
N LEU A 160 -13.35 17.15 10.43
CA LEU A 160 -12.93 17.12 11.83
C LEU A 160 -12.23 15.80 12.19
N LEU A 161 -12.79 14.67 11.76
CA LEU A 161 -12.17 13.35 11.95
C LEU A 161 -10.84 13.23 11.23
N ARG A 162 -10.72 13.77 10.01
CA ARG A 162 -9.47 13.87 9.27
C ARG A 162 -8.43 14.66 10.06
N TRP A 163 -8.81 15.82 10.56
CA TRP A 163 -7.95 16.67 11.38
C TRP A 163 -7.49 15.95 12.65
N ALA A 164 -8.40 15.26 13.34
CA ALA A 164 -8.04 14.44 14.50
C ALA A 164 -7.09 13.29 14.13
N ALA A 165 -7.29 12.64 12.99
CA ALA A 165 -6.39 11.58 12.52
C ALA A 165 -4.96 12.10 12.22
N ARG A 166 -4.81 13.33 11.72
CA ARG A 166 -3.49 13.98 11.47
C ARG A 166 -2.61 14.06 12.72
N SER A 167 -3.19 14.10 13.92
CA SER A 167 -2.42 14.17 15.17
C SER A 167 -1.92 12.80 15.64
N LEU A 168 -2.54 11.72 15.17
CA LEU A 168 -2.19 10.34 15.52
C LEU A 168 -1.31 9.67 14.46
N VAL A 169 -1.44 10.09 13.21
CA VAL A 169 -0.75 9.52 12.06
C VAL A 169 0.25 10.54 11.54
N ASN A 170 1.53 10.25 11.72
CA ASN A 170 2.59 10.95 11.04
C ASN A 170 2.79 10.33 9.66
N GLU A 171 3.01 11.16 8.65
CA GLU A 171 3.15 10.73 7.27
C GLU A 171 4.06 11.69 6.51
N GLU A 172 4.76 11.14 5.55
CA GLU A 172 5.57 11.87 4.58
C GLU A 172 5.61 11.07 3.29
N ALA A 173 5.54 11.78 2.16
CA ALA A 173 5.53 11.17 0.85
C ALA A 173 6.20 12.11 -0.16
N ILE A 174 6.90 11.52 -1.14
CA ILE A 174 7.44 12.24 -2.29
C ILE A 174 7.14 11.43 -3.58
N LEU A 175 6.96 12.15 -4.69
CA LEU A 175 6.80 11.54 -6.01
C LEU A 175 8.12 10.96 -6.50
N ALA A 176 8.13 9.67 -6.83
CA ALA A 176 9.18 9.07 -7.64
C ALA A 176 8.91 9.43 -9.10
N SER A 177 9.65 10.41 -9.63
CA SER A 177 9.51 10.86 -11.03
C SER A 177 10.32 9.97 -11.97
N VAL A 178 9.86 8.73 -12.15
CA VAL A 178 10.45 7.73 -13.06
C VAL A 178 9.39 7.17 -14.00
N ASP A 179 9.80 6.63 -15.14
CA ASP A 179 8.89 5.91 -16.03
C ASP A 179 8.68 4.49 -15.50
N ALA A 180 7.58 4.27 -14.79
CA ALA A 180 7.29 2.97 -14.17
C ALA A 180 7.11 1.82 -15.18
N THR A 181 7.03 2.10 -16.49
CA THR A 181 7.00 1.05 -17.53
C THR A 181 8.38 0.45 -17.81
N GLU A 182 9.45 1.15 -17.42
CA GLU A 182 10.81 0.66 -17.44
C GLU A 182 11.18 -0.05 -16.14
N TRP A 183 12.20 -0.92 -16.22
CA TRP A 183 12.71 -1.60 -15.04
C TRP A 183 13.53 -0.66 -14.18
N HIS A 184 13.10 -0.47 -12.94
CA HIS A 184 13.79 0.33 -11.94
C HIS A 184 14.13 -0.47 -10.70
N ASP A 185 15.27 -0.14 -10.07
CA ASP A 185 15.75 -0.76 -8.85
C ASP A 185 15.28 0.05 -7.63
N TYR A 186 14.36 -0.51 -6.86
CA TYR A 186 13.77 0.15 -5.70
C TYR A 186 14.33 -0.43 -4.40
N TRP A 187 14.67 0.45 -3.46
CA TRP A 187 15.20 0.06 -2.16
C TRP A 187 14.49 0.81 -1.04
N ILE A 188 14.22 0.09 0.05
CA ILE A 188 13.72 0.64 1.31
C ILE A 188 14.64 0.16 2.42
N GLU A 189 15.21 1.08 3.17
CA GLU A 189 15.93 0.80 4.41
C GLU A 189 15.09 1.33 5.56
N TRP A 190 14.74 0.45 6.48
CA TRP A 190 13.95 0.76 7.64
C TRP A 190 14.76 0.52 8.91
N LEU A 191 15.05 1.60 9.60
CA LEU A 191 15.69 1.64 10.91
C LEU A 191 14.69 2.14 11.96
N ALA A 192 15.04 2.01 13.24
CA ALA A 192 14.14 2.34 14.34
C ALA A 192 13.63 3.79 14.30
N GLU A 193 14.46 4.74 13.86
CA GLU A 193 14.15 6.18 13.85
C GLU A 193 14.27 6.81 12.46
N ARG A 194 14.54 6.01 11.43
CA ARG A 194 14.77 6.49 10.07
C ARG A 194 14.25 5.51 9.03
N VAL A 195 13.68 6.04 7.97
CA VAL A 195 13.43 5.30 6.74
C VAL A 195 14.05 6.07 5.60
N SER A 196 14.74 5.36 4.71
CA SER A 196 15.15 5.96 3.45
C SER A 196 14.74 5.09 2.25
N PHE A 197 14.49 5.77 1.13
CA PHE A 197 14.00 5.21 -0.11
C PHE A 197 14.98 5.57 -1.22
N TRP A 198 15.32 4.59 -2.06
CA TRP A 198 16.17 4.80 -3.23
C TRP A 198 15.52 4.22 -4.48
N VAL A 199 15.77 4.88 -5.60
CA VAL A 199 15.44 4.41 -6.94
C VAL A 199 16.70 4.52 -7.80
N ASP A 200 17.10 3.41 -8.43
CA ASP A 200 18.31 3.32 -9.26
C ASP A 200 19.58 3.84 -8.55
N GLY A 201 19.72 3.49 -7.27
CA GLY A 201 20.83 3.91 -6.41
C GLY A 201 20.79 5.38 -5.97
N ARG A 202 19.79 6.16 -6.38
CA ARG A 202 19.62 7.57 -5.97
C ARG A 202 18.68 7.67 -4.79
N LEU A 203 19.11 8.36 -3.74
CA LEU A 203 18.26 8.65 -2.58
C LEU A 203 17.10 9.56 -3.00
N LEU A 204 15.87 9.09 -2.81
CA LEU A 204 14.64 9.80 -3.15
C LEU A 204 14.02 10.48 -1.93
N LEU A 205 13.96 9.77 -0.80
CA LEU A 205 13.41 10.28 0.46
C LEU A 205 14.23 9.71 1.62
N GLU A 206 14.57 10.57 2.57
CA GLU A 206 15.04 10.17 3.90
C GLU A 206 14.20 10.90 4.94
N THR A 207 13.61 10.17 5.87
CA THR A 207 12.69 10.73 6.87
C THR A 207 12.87 10.11 8.25
N GLY A 208 12.62 10.92 9.28
CA GLY A 208 12.50 10.47 10.67
C GLY A 208 11.14 9.85 11.01
N ILE A 209 10.19 9.84 10.06
CA ILE A 209 8.88 9.22 10.23
C ILE A 209 9.02 7.70 10.01
N SER A 210 9.52 7.00 11.03
CA SER A 210 9.71 5.56 10.99
C SER A 210 8.49 4.79 11.50
N PRO A 211 7.97 3.82 10.72
CA PRO A 211 6.88 2.94 11.15
C PRO A 211 7.19 2.21 12.45
N ARG A 212 6.13 1.94 13.22
CA ARG A 212 6.22 1.26 14.52
C ARG A 212 5.59 -0.13 14.47
N GLY A 213 6.11 -1.02 15.31
CA GLY A 213 5.60 -2.38 15.47
C GLY A 213 6.11 -3.35 14.41
N ARG A 214 5.42 -4.48 14.28
CA ARG A 214 5.78 -5.54 13.32
C ARG A 214 5.02 -5.33 12.02
N LEU A 215 5.71 -5.40 10.89
CA LEU A 215 5.15 -5.20 9.56
C LEU A 215 5.23 -6.48 8.70
N GLY A 216 4.28 -6.64 7.79
CA GLY A 216 4.26 -7.67 6.76
C GLY A 216 4.72 -7.09 5.44
N LEU A 217 5.35 -7.92 4.61
CA LEU A 217 5.70 -7.58 3.23
C LEU A 217 4.46 -7.74 2.36
N VAL A 218 4.23 -6.77 1.47
CA VAL A 218 3.19 -6.82 0.45
C VAL A 218 3.75 -6.32 -0.88
N ILE A 219 3.38 -7.01 -1.96
CA ILE A 219 3.53 -6.56 -3.35
C ILE A 219 2.17 -6.77 -3.99
N TRP A 220 1.59 -5.74 -4.62
CA TRP A 220 0.21 -5.82 -5.09
C TRP A 220 -0.02 -5.02 -6.36
N LEU A 221 -1.10 -5.41 -7.04
CA LEU A 221 -1.73 -4.69 -8.14
C LEU A 221 -3.25 -4.84 -7.96
N ASP A 222 -3.99 -3.73 -7.95
CA ASP A 222 -5.44 -3.73 -7.82
C ASP A 222 -6.11 -2.61 -8.61
N ASN A 223 -7.44 -2.67 -8.72
CA ASN A 223 -8.25 -1.65 -9.37
C ASN A 223 -9.04 -0.78 -8.38
N GLN A 224 -8.72 -0.78 -7.09
CA GLN A 224 -9.50 -0.01 -6.11
C GLN A 224 -8.97 1.41 -5.93
N TYR A 225 -9.82 2.28 -5.40
CA TYR A 225 -9.37 3.57 -4.90
C TYR A 225 -10.04 3.92 -3.57
N LEU A 226 -9.32 4.69 -2.77
CA LEU A 226 -9.84 5.39 -1.60
C LEU A 226 -9.39 6.84 -1.67
N SER A 227 -10.35 7.75 -1.53
CA SER A 227 -10.15 9.19 -1.67
C SER A 227 -10.68 9.89 -0.45
N PHE A 228 -9.79 10.49 0.33
CA PHE A 228 -10.14 11.32 1.48
C PHE A 228 -9.54 12.73 1.35
N PRO A 229 -10.00 13.55 0.38
CA PRO A 229 -9.44 14.88 0.15
C PRO A 229 -9.78 15.86 1.29
N PRO A 230 -9.12 17.04 1.34
CA PRO A 230 -9.29 18.03 2.43
C PRO A 230 -10.72 18.55 2.58
N GLY A 231 -11.53 18.47 1.51
CA GLY A 231 -12.95 18.81 1.54
C GLY A 231 -13.82 17.85 2.36
N GLY A 232 -13.27 16.72 2.85
CA GLY A 232 -13.97 15.74 3.68
C GLY A 232 -14.94 14.83 2.92
N ARG A 233 -14.93 14.86 1.58
CA ARG A 233 -15.75 13.96 0.76
C ARG A 233 -15.05 12.62 0.59
N LEU A 234 -15.26 11.72 1.55
CA LEU A 234 -14.76 10.35 1.46
C LEU A 234 -15.43 9.62 0.29
N ARG A 235 -14.62 9.01 -0.57
CA ARG A 235 -15.09 8.17 -1.68
C ARG A 235 -14.24 6.91 -1.74
N ALA A 236 -14.87 5.79 -2.04
CA ALA A 236 -14.18 4.54 -2.31
C ALA A 236 -14.90 3.83 -3.46
N GLY A 237 -14.17 3.01 -4.20
CA GLY A 237 -14.75 2.23 -5.27
C GLY A 237 -13.68 1.49 -6.07
N THR A 238 -14.07 1.00 -7.24
CA THR A 238 -13.18 0.34 -8.17
C THR A 238 -13.21 1.05 -9.52
N LEU A 239 -12.12 0.91 -10.27
CA LEU A 239 -11.91 1.54 -11.56
C LEU A 239 -11.94 0.48 -12.67
N ALA A 240 -12.32 0.92 -13.86
CA ALA A 240 -12.32 0.08 -15.05
C ALA A 240 -10.89 -0.13 -15.56
N TYR A 241 -10.66 -1.29 -16.17
CA TYR A 241 -9.47 -1.60 -16.94
C TYR A 241 -9.88 -1.86 -18.39
N GLU A 242 -9.41 -1.05 -19.33
CA GLU A 242 -9.74 -1.19 -20.75
C GLU A 242 -8.96 -2.36 -21.40
N ALA A 243 -7.78 -2.66 -20.87
CA ALA A 243 -6.91 -3.75 -21.28
C ALA A 243 -6.40 -4.53 -20.07
N GLU A 244 -5.76 -5.67 -20.30
CA GLU A 244 -5.03 -6.38 -19.26
C GLU A 244 -3.94 -5.46 -18.68
N ALA A 245 -3.85 -5.45 -17.35
CA ALA A 245 -2.81 -4.74 -16.62
C ALA A 245 -1.91 -5.72 -15.92
N TRP A 246 -0.62 -5.41 -15.86
CA TRP A 246 0.32 -6.24 -15.14
C TRP A 246 1.42 -5.44 -14.44
N LEU A 247 1.94 -6.05 -13.39
CA LEU A 247 3.13 -5.62 -12.64
C LEU A 247 4.10 -6.79 -12.65
N GLU A 248 5.34 -6.52 -13.04
CA GLU A 248 6.44 -7.48 -12.94
C GLU A 248 7.39 -7.08 -11.83
N ILE A 249 7.80 -8.07 -11.04
CA ILE A 249 8.79 -7.95 -9.99
C ILE A 249 9.88 -8.99 -10.17
N GLU A 250 11.12 -8.58 -10.03
CA GLU A 250 12.29 -9.46 -10.02
C GLU A 250 12.97 -9.38 -8.65
N GLU A 251 13.26 -10.55 -8.08
CA GLU A 251 13.99 -10.65 -6.83
C GLU A 251 15.42 -10.17 -7.05
N GLN A 252 15.84 -9.16 -6.29
CA GLN A 252 17.26 -8.81 -6.24
C GLN A 252 17.96 -9.74 -5.26
N LEU A 253 18.81 -10.63 -5.78
CA LEU A 253 19.76 -11.34 -4.94
C LEU A 253 20.74 -10.29 -4.37
N PRO A 254 21.05 -10.33 -3.06
CA PRO A 254 22.12 -9.49 -2.55
C PRO A 254 23.43 -9.88 -3.23
N ASP A 255 24.16 -8.89 -3.73
CA ASP A 255 25.59 -9.02 -4.03
C ASP A 255 26.38 -9.34 -2.74
#